data_AF-A0A0C2D2T0-F1
#
_entry.id   AF-A0A0C2D2T0-F1
#
_cell.length_a   1.000
_cell.length_b   1.000
_cell.length_c   1.000
_cell.angle_alpha   90.00
_cell.angle_beta   90.00
_cell.angle_gamma   90.00
#
_symmetry.space_group_name_H-M   'P 1'
#
loop_
_entity.id
_entity.type
_entity.pdbx_description
1 polymer ?
#
loop_
_entity_poly.entity_id
_entity_poly.type
_entity_poly.pdbx_seq_one_letter_code
_entity_poly.pdbx_strand_id
1 'polypeptide(L)'
;MGTPSPNPRPRSILSDDEIEPYVRKQRSDGEPRRRLLALNEEEQNIMRTSINSRERKRMHDLNEAMEELRSCLPYSQDASSRKMSKINTLLLACNWIRQLTIRNHDLQKQLSALRGGEGIT
;
A
#
# COMPACT_ATOMS: atom_id res chain seq x y z
N MET A 1 41.76 42.94 19.29
CA MET A 1 40.32 43.19 19.53
C MET A 1 39.56 42.54 18.38
N GLY A 2 38.85 41.45 18.68
CA GLY A 2 38.40 40.46 17.71
C GLY A 2 37.15 40.83 16.92
N THR A 3 37.05 40.26 15.72
CA THR A 3 35.80 40.07 14.99
C THR A 3 35.20 38.72 15.39
N PRO A 4 33.94 38.62 15.84
CA PRO A 4 33.26 37.34 15.88
C PRO A 4 32.71 37.03 14.49
N SER A 5 33.20 35.93 13.91
CA SER A 5 32.65 35.30 12.71
C SER A 5 31.25 34.74 13.00
N PRO A 6 30.27 34.86 12.09
CA PRO A 6 28.92 34.37 12.35
C PRO A 6 28.88 32.84 12.24
N ASN A 7 28.33 32.26 13.30
CA ASN A 7 28.01 30.86 13.48
C ASN A 7 27.30 30.23 12.25
N PRO A 8 27.80 29.13 11.65
CA PRO A 8 27.05 28.42 10.63
C PRO A 8 25.89 27.67 11.30
N ARG A 9 24.66 28.09 11.00
CA ARG A 9 23.44 27.41 11.47
C ARG A 9 23.50 25.94 11.04
N PRO A 10 23.16 24.98 11.92
CA PRO A 10 22.96 23.61 11.47
C PRO A 10 21.84 23.61 10.43
N ARG A 11 22.12 22.99 9.27
CA ARG A 11 21.14 22.80 8.20
C ARG A 11 19.87 22.21 8.80
N SER A 12 18.76 22.85 8.44
CA SER A 12 17.39 22.49 8.81
C SER A 12 17.18 20.98 8.88
N ILE A 13 16.85 20.55 10.09
CA ILE A 13 16.15 19.31 10.40
C ILE A 13 15.09 19.11 9.32
N LEU A 14 15.26 18.07 8.51
CA LEU A 14 14.24 17.62 7.58
C LEU A 14 12.97 17.40 8.39
N SER A 15 11.98 18.24 8.16
CA SER A 15 10.64 18.15 8.74
C SER A 15 10.09 16.75 8.48
N ASP A 16 9.74 16.05 9.56
CA ASP A 16 9.20 14.68 9.57
C ASP A 16 7.85 14.53 8.82
N ASP A 17 7.29 15.64 8.32
CA ASP A 17 5.93 15.73 7.79
C ASP A 17 5.80 15.89 6.27
N GLU A 18 6.90 15.97 5.50
CA GLU A 18 6.78 15.96 4.04
C GLU A 18 6.76 14.51 3.53
N ILE A 19 5.56 13.93 3.53
CA ILE A 19 5.28 12.57 3.05
C ILE A 19 5.52 12.53 1.53
N GLU A 20 6.75 12.25 1.15
CA GLU A 20 7.11 11.94 -0.24
C GLU A 20 6.51 10.57 -0.61
N PRO A 21 5.79 10.42 -1.75
CA PRO A 21 5.22 9.15 -2.17
C PRO A 21 6.32 8.08 -2.30
N TYR A 22 6.02 6.84 -1.89
CA TYR A 22 6.97 5.73 -1.97
C TYR A 22 7.28 5.38 -3.43
N VAL A 23 8.21 6.12 -4.03
CA VAL A 23 8.91 5.72 -5.24
C VAL A 23 10.07 4.87 -4.77
N ARG A 24 10.10 3.59 -5.16
CA ARG A 24 11.28 2.74 -4.98
C ARG A 24 12.40 3.37 -5.81
N LYS A 25 13.15 4.30 -5.21
CA LYS A 25 14.31 4.95 -5.84
C LYS A 25 15.20 3.83 -6.34
N GLN A 26 15.35 3.77 -7.67
CA GLN A 26 16.17 2.78 -8.35
C GLN A 26 17.52 2.79 -7.64
N ARG A 27 17.90 1.63 -7.07
CA ARG A 27 19.10 1.52 -6.26
C ARG A 27 20.29 1.76 -7.18
N SER A 28 20.86 2.97 -7.15
CA SER A 28 22.22 3.18 -7.60
C SER A 28 23.10 2.49 -6.56
N ASP A 29 23.61 1.31 -6.90
CA ASP A 29 24.23 0.30 -6.02
C ASP A 29 25.54 0.72 -5.29
N GLY A 30 25.77 2.00 -4.98
CA GLY A 30 27.02 2.44 -4.33
C GLY A 30 26.95 3.61 -3.34
N GLU A 31 25.95 4.48 -3.42
CA GLU A 31 25.97 5.77 -2.70
C GLU A 31 25.39 5.78 -1.28
N PRO A 32 24.26 5.10 -0.97
CA PRO A 32 23.61 5.25 0.34
C PRO A 32 24.47 4.74 1.51
N ARG A 33 25.26 3.68 1.27
CA ARG A 33 26.16 3.11 2.29
C ARG A 33 27.31 4.05 2.64
N ARG A 34 27.88 4.76 1.67
CA ARG A 34 28.98 5.71 1.92
C ARG A 34 28.52 6.91 2.74
N ARG A 35 27.30 7.41 2.49
CA ARG A 35 26.71 8.50 3.28
C ARG A 35 26.39 8.07 4.70
N LEU A 36 25.86 6.86 4.89
CA LEU A 36 25.55 6.35 6.23
C LEU A 36 26.81 6.21 7.11
N LEU A 37 27.94 5.82 6.51
CA LEU A 37 29.23 5.68 7.21
C LEU A 37 29.91 7.03 7.51
N ALA A 38 29.48 8.11 6.86
CA ALA A 38 30.00 9.46 7.08
C ALA A 38 29.22 10.23 8.16
N LEU A 39 28.14 9.65 8.68
CA LEU A 39 27.28 10.24 9.70
C LEU A 39 27.67 9.75 11.09
N ASN A 40 27.52 10.61 12.09
CA ASN A 40 27.71 10.21 13.49
C ASN A 40 26.63 9.19 13.91
N GLU A 41 26.85 8.43 14.98
CA GLU A 41 25.95 7.37 15.44
C GLU A 41 24.50 7.85 15.66
N GLU A 42 24.35 9.07 16.18
CA GLU A 42 23.04 9.70 16.41
C GLU A 42 22.30 9.99 15.10
N GLU A 43 22.99 10.54 14.10
CA GLU A 43 22.44 10.81 12.76
C GLU A 43 22.08 9.50 12.03
N GLN A 44 22.89 8.46 12.20
CA GLN A 44 22.57 7.12 11.68
C GLN A 44 21.32 6.55 12.35
N ASN A 45 21.17 6.73 13.66
CA ASN A 45 20.01 6.25 14.40
C ASN A 45 18.72 6.96 13.99
N ILE A 46 18.77 8.29 13.83
CA ILE A 46 17.65 9.10 13.31
C ILE A 46 17.25 8.60 11.92
N MET A 47 18.21 8.41 11.01
CA MET A 47 17.93 7.93 9.66
C MET A 47 17.31 6.52 9.65
N ARG A 48 17.84 5.57 10.44
CA ARG A 48 17.27 4.22 10.58
C ARG A 48 15.83 4.29 11.10
N THR A 49 15.58 5.13 12.10
CA THR A 49 14.26 5.29 12.72
C THR A 49 13.25 5.89 11.74
N SER A 50 13.63 6.94 11.00
CA SER A 50 12.81 7.54 9.94
C SER A 50 12.47 6.52 8.84
N ILE A 51 13.45 5.73 8.38
CA ILE A 51 13.23 4.66 7.39
C ILE A 51 12.24 3.61 7.92
N ASN A 52 12.41 3.16 9.16
CA ASN A 52 11.53 2.18 9.78
C ASN A 52 10.11 2.71 9.97
N SER A 53 9.97 3.98 10.34
CA SER A 53 8.66 4.65 10.45
C SER A 53 7.93 4.67 9.11
N ARG A 54 8.65 5.05 8.04
CA ARG A 54 8.09 5.07 6.69
C ARG A 54 7.66 3.69 6.20
N GLU A 55 8.45 2.65 6.43
CA GLU A 55 8.07 1.29 6.02
C GLU A 55 6.88 0.76 6.83
N ARG A 56 6.78 1.09 8.12
CA ARG A 56 5.59 0.78 8.91
C ARG A 56 4.36 1.43 8.31
N LYS A 57 4.40 2.73 7.99
CA LYS A 57 3.29 3.44 7.35
C LYS A 57 2.87 2.75 6.04
N ARG A 58 3.83 2.48 5.15
CA ARG A 58 3.58 1.74 3.89
C ARG A 58 2.92 0.38 4.13
N MET A 59 3.37 -0.36 5.15
CA MET A 59 2.79 -1.66 5.50
C MET A 59 1.38 -1.53 6.08
N HIS A 60 1.09 -0.46 6.83
CA HIS A 60 -0.26 -0.15 7.31
C HIS A 60 -1.21 0.12 6.15
N ASP A 61 -0.84 1.01 5.22
CA ASP A 61 -1.65 1.32 4.03
C ASP A 61 -1.93 0.05 3.20
N LEU A 62 -0.91 -0.80 3.00
CA LEU A 62 -1.07 -2.09 2.32
C LEU A 62 -2.02 -3.03 3.05
N ASN A 63 -1.92 -3.11 4.38
CA ASN A 63 -2.77 -3.99 5.18
C ASN A 63 -4.21 -3.49 5.24
N GLU A 64 -4.42 -2.17 5.21
CA GLU A 64 -5.74 -1.54 5.13
C GLU A 64 -6.44 -1.91 3.81
N ALA A 65 -5.76 -1.71 2.67
CA ALA A 65 -6.27 -2.14 1.36
C ALA A 65 -6.55 -3.67 1.31
N MET A 66 -5.75 -4.47 2.01
CA MET A 66 -5.96 -5.92 2.13
C MET A 66 -7.19 -6.28 2.97
N GLU A 67 -7.60 -5.43 3.92
CA GLU A 67 -8.82 -5.61 4.70
C GLU A 67 -10.05 -5.14 3.93
N GLU A 68 -9.95 -4.02 3.21
CA GLU A 68 -10.98 -3.59 2.26
C GLU A 68 -11.28 -4.68 1.25
N LEU A 69 -10.25 -5.31 0.67
CA LEU A 69 -10.42 -6.45 -0.21
C LEU A 69 -11.22 -7.57 0.46
N ARG A 70 -10.89 -7.92 1.72
CA ARG A 70 -11.65 -8.96 2.45
C ARG A 70 -13.11 -8.60 2.61
N SER A 71 -13.43 -7.34 2.89
CA SER A 71 -14.82 -6.90 3.07
C SER A 71 -15.69 -7.16 1.83
N CYS A 72 -15.11 -7.09 0.63
CA CYS A 72 -15.78 -7.34 -0.64
C CYS A 72 -15.92 -8.83 -1.00
N LEU A 73 -15.27 -9.74 -0.26
CA LEU A 73 -15.30 -11.18 -0.55
C LEU A 73 -16.52 -11.85 0.08
N PRO A 74 -17.01 -12.95 -0.52
CA PRO A 74 -18.03 -13.76 0.11
C PRO A 74 -17.53 -14.29 1.47
N TYR A 75 -18.45 -14.45 2.41
CA TYR A 75 -18.20 -14.94 3.78
C TYR A 75 -17.43 -13.98 4.71
N SER A 76 -17.13 -12.76 4.27
CA SER A 76 -16.48 -11.74 5.11
C SER A 76 -17.35 -11.23 6.27
N GLN A 77 -18.67 -11.35 6.13
CA GLN A 77 -19.66 -10.85 7.09
C GLN A 77 -20.06 -11.86 8.15
N ASP A 78 -19.57 -13.11 8.07
CA ASP A 78 -19.83 -14.08 9.12
C ASP A 78 -19.02 -13.69 10.37
N ALA A 79 -19.72 -13.14 11.36
CA ALA A 79 -19.15 -12.67 12.63
C ALA A 79 -18.40 -13.76 13.41
N SER A 80 -18.64 -15.04 13.09
CA SER A 80 -17.94 -16.18 13.70
C SER A 80 -16.72 -16.63 12.88
N SER A 81 -16.54 -16.11 11.67
CA SER A 81 -15.45 -16.51 10.78
C SER A 81 -14.13 -15.83 11.15
N ARG A 82 -13.07 -16.64 11.24
CA ARG A 82 -11.72 -16.14 11.48
C ARG A 82 -11.21 -15.39 10.24
N LYS A 83 -10.49 -14.29 10.45
CA LYS A 83 -9.79 -13.55 9.38
C LYS A 83 -8.94 -14.50 8.51
N MET A 84 -9.20 -14.48 7.21
CA MET A 84 -8.43 -15.25 6.24
C MET A 84 -6.97 -14.76 6.16
N SER A 85 -6.06 -15.71 5.93
CA SER A 85 -4.66 -15.40 5.60
C SER A 85 -4.56 -14.55 4.33
N LYS A 86 -3.43 -13.85 4.15
CA LYS A 86 -3.20 -13.03 2.95
C LYS A 86 -3.31 -13.86 1.67
N ILE A 87 -2.71 -15.06 1.65
CA ILE A 87 -2.75 -15.95 0.49
C ILE A 87 -4.17 -16.43 0.18
N ASN A 88 -4.94 -16.83 1.19
CA ASN A 88 -6.31 -17.31 0.98
C ASN A 88 -7.22 -16.19 0.50
N THR A 89 -7.05 -14.98 1.04
CA THR A 89 -7.79 -13.79 0.60
C THR A 89 -7.54 -13.51 -0.89
N LEU A 90 -6.29 -13.55 -1.35
CA LEU A 90 -5.95 -13.34 -2.77
C LEU A 90 -6.50 -14.44 -3.67
N LEU A 91 -6.37 -15.72 -3.26
CA LEU A 91 -6.92 -16.84 -4.01
C LEU A 91 -8.45 -16.76 -4.13
N LEU A 92 -9.13 -16.45 -3.04
CA LEU A 92 -10.58 -16.29 -3.03
C LEU A 92 -11.00 -15.10 -3.89
N ALA A 93 -10.29 -13.98 -3.83
CA ALA A 93 -10.55 -12.82 -4.68
C ALA A 93 -10.47 -13.15 -6.17
N CYS A 94 -9.40 -13.83 -6.61
CA CYS A 94 -9.25 -14.25 -8.00
C CYS A 94 -10.40 -15.17 -8.46
N ASN A 95 -10.75 -16.16 -7.63
CA ASN A 95 -11.84 -17.07 -7.92
C ASN A 95 -13.20 -16.37 -7.90
N TRP A 96 -13.37 -15.36 -7.05
CA TRP A 96 -14.60 -14.59 -6.94
C TRP A 96 -14.83 -13.71 -8.16
N ILE A 97 -13.81 -12.98 -8.61
CA ILE A 97 -13.86 -12.21 -9.87
C ILE A 97 -14.25 -13.11 -11.03
N ARG A 98 -13.60 -14.29 -11.15
CA ARG A 98 -13.93 -15.25 -12.22
C ARG A 98 -15.39 -15.69 -12.18
N GLN A 99 -15.90 -16.05 -10.99
CA GLN A 99 -17.29 -16.47 -10.83
C GLN A 99 -18.28 -15.35 -11.12
N LEU A 100 -18.01 -14.13 -10.67
CA LEU A 100 -18.83 -12.95 -10.95
C LEU A 100 -18.89 -12.67 -12.46
N THR A 101 -17.78 -12.78 -13.18
CA THR A 101 -17.75 -12.61 -14.64
C THR A 101 -18.64 -13.62 -15.34
N ILE A 102 -18.54 -14.90 -14.97
CA ILE A 102 -19.39 -15.97 -15.53
C ILE A 102 -20.87 -15.69 -15.23
N ARG A 103 -21.20 -15.42 -13.96
CA ARG A 103 -22.58 -15.12 -13.54
C ARG A 103 -23.17 -13.91 -14.25
N ASN A 104 -22.40 -12.83 -14.42
CA ASN A 104 -22.85 -11.64 -15.14
C ASN A 104 -23.17 -11.96 -16.61
N HIS A 105 -22.31 -12.71 -17.29
CA HIS A 105 -22.54 -13.11 -18.67
C HIS A 105 -23.79 -13.99 -18.81
N ASP A 106 -24.01 -14.93 -17.89
CA ASP A 106 -25.21 -15.78 -17.91
C ASP A 106 -26.49 -14.96 -17.68
N LEU A 107 -26.46 -13.99 -16.74
CA LEU A 107 -27.57 -13.07 -16.51
C LEU A 107 -27.86 -12.18 -17.72
N GLN A 108 -26.83 -11.70 -18.42
CA GLN A 108 -26.99 -10.94 -19.65
C GLN A 108 -27.68 -11.77 -20.74
N LYS A 109 -27.32 -13.05 -20.89
CA LYS A 109 -27.99 -13.97 -21.83
C LYS A 109 -29.45 -14.21 -21.47
N GLN A 110 -29.75 -14.38 -20.19
CA GLN A 110 -31.13 -14.54 -19.71
C GLN A 110 -31.96 -13.28 -19.99
N LEU A 111 -31.42 -12.09 -19.71
CA LEU A 111 -32.08 -10.83 -20.01
C LEU A 111 -32.30 -10.61 -21.51
N SER A 112 -31.35 -10.99 -22.36
CA SER A 112 -31.53 -10.92 -23.82
C SER A 112 -32.61 -11.87 -24.33
N ALA A 113 -32.69 -13.08 -23.76
CA ALA A 113 -33.71 -14.05 -24.13
C ALA A 113 -35.11 -13.57 -23.73
N LEU A 114 -35.26 -12.99 -22.54
CA LEU A 114 -36.53 -12.41 -22.09
C LEU A 114 -36.96 -11.23 -22.98
N ARG A 115 -36.05 -10.30 -23.27
CA ARG A 115 -36.34 -9.16 -24.18
C ARG A 115 -36.69 -9.60 -25.61
N GLY A 116 -36.11 -10.70 -26.09
CA GLY A 116 -36.45 -11.27 -27.39
C GLY A 116 -37.80 -12.00 -27.40
N GLY A 117 -38.27 -12.49 -26.25
CA GLY A 117 -39.57 -13.14 -26.10
C GLY A 117 -40.76 -12.19 -25.97
N GLU A 118 -40.54 -10.94 -25.51
CA GLU A 118 -41.58 -9.91 -25.39
C GLU A 118 -42.03 -9.28 -26.72
N GLY A 119 -41.42 -9.68 -27.85
CA GLY A 119 -41.76 -9.18 -29.20
C GLY A 119 -42.73 -10.04 -30.02
N ILE A 120 -43.31 -11.10 -29.43
CA ILE A 120 -44.22 -12.03 -30.12
C ILE A 120 -45.53 -12.18 -29.33
N THR A 121 -46.31 -11.11 -29.27
CA THR A 121 -47.76 -11.10 -28.95
C THR A 121 -48.32 -9.78 -29.45
#